data_AF-A0A953Z4T3-F1
#
_entry.id   AF-A0A953Z4T3-F1
#
_cell.length_a   1.000
_cell.length_b   1.000
_cell.length_c   1.000
_cell.angle_alpha   90.00
_cell.angle_beta   90.00
_cell.angle_gamma   90.00
#
_symmetry.space_group_name_H-M   'P 1'
#
loop_
_entity.id
_entity.type
_entity.pdbx_description
1 polymer ?
#
loop_
_entity_poly.entity_id
_entity_poly.type
_entity_poly.pdbx_seq_one_letter_code
_entity_poly.pdbx_strand_id
1 'polypeptide(L)'
;VLRLVLRTQAIESTPWGEMVSELKARTQAPVERVFVIRNRPEGIKNAFMIGIFWPWRYVFVTEALLCGLNDEENEAVVAHEFGHGKHRHLLQILAFLVAFTLVETAIQFVVGRVPYAMPPEAVESAGDVWTTSAFVVAFALFLWSFGFFSKRCERQADFYAARVTSPEAMCGALERLAAITNANPNREGWRHFSINRRLDELAVFQAWQAGEVEWLGERQIRQWKLEKIAGLAGIAFAFSLSASALAPFVVHDVLSGRISTAYLLGEQADQAKDYEKATHFRKIMLERCLRYLQRSDLDPMVQQDFLVRSAYIKVLTHGDTQDIDSYAENERSPEFDREKFALLRELLLRSFNERRTMTEICEEAQAAGDFDWLVAPPALAGDEP
;
A
#
# COMPACT_ATOMS: atom_id res chain seq x y z
N VAL A 1 -2.31 -22.27 14.21
CA VAL A 1 -1.63 -21.26 15.07
C VAL A 1 -2.52 -20.77 16.21
N LEU A 2 -3.66 -20.09 15.97
CA LEU A 2 -4.48 -19.57 17.09
C LEU A 2 -4.96 -20.64 18.08
N ARG A 3 -5.29 -21.85 17.62
CA ARG A 3 -5.64 -22.99 18.50
C ARG A 3 -4.46 -23.54 19.33
N LEU A 4 -3.22 -23.21 18.97
CA LEU A 4 -2.03 -23.60 19.73
C LEU A 4 -1.74 -22.59 20.86
N VAL A 5 -2.21 -21.35 20.70
CA VAL A 5 -1.99 -20.25 21.65
C VAL A 5 -3.20 -20.06 22.57
N LEU A 6 -4.41 -20.18 22.01
CA LEU A 6 -5.67 -20.03 22.71
C LEU A 6 -6.28 -21.40 22.99
N ARG A 7 -6.64 -21.64 24.26
CA ARG A 7 -7.41 -22.83 24.68
C ARG A 7 -8.81 -22.73 24.10
N THR A 8 -9.03 -23.42 22.99
CA THR A 8 -10.26 -23.31 22.19
C THR A 8 -10.99 -24.64 22.13
N GLN A 9 -12.31 -24.60 22.18
CA GLN A 9 -13.20 -25.74 22.00
C GLN A 9 -14.26 -25.43 20.95
N ALA A 10 -14.71 -26.44 20.22
CA ALA A 10 -15.81 -26.31 19.26
C ALA A 10 -17.10 -25.98 20.03
N ILE A 11 -17.87 -24.98 19.59
CA ILE A 11 -19.05 -24.53 20.33
C ILE A 11 -20.10 -25.62 20.47
N GLU A 12 -20.15 -26.56 19.52
CA GLU A 12 -21.04 -27.71 19.48
C GLU A 12 -20.86 -28.64 20.68
N SER A 13 -19.70 -28.58 21.34
CA SER A 13 -19.40 -29.35 22.56
C SER A 13 -19.70 -28.60 23.86
N THR A 14 -20.36 -27.45 23.78
CA THR A 14 -20.66 -26.56 24.92
C THR A 14 -22.17 -26.36 25.09
N PRO A 15 -22.64 -25.81 26.24
CA PRO A 15 -24.07 -25.54 26.44
C PRO A 15 -24.70 -24.64 25.36
N TRP A 16 -23.90 -23.79 24.71
CA TRP A 16 -24.36 -22.85 23.66
C TRP A 16 -24.41 -23.47 22.25
N GLY A 17 -24.05 -24.75 22.12
CA GLY A 17 -23.92 -25.42 20.83
C GLY A 17 -25.21 -25.51 20.03
N GLU A 18 -26.34 -25.78 20.70
CA GLU A 18 -27.66 -25.88 20.08
C GLU A 18 -28.12 -24.52 19.53
N MET A 19 -28.12 -23.49 20.38
CA MET A 19 -28.46 -22.11 20.00
C MET A 19 -27.65 -21.60 18.80
N VAL A 20 -26.34 -21.83 18.77
CA VAL A 20 -25.51 -21.42 17.62
C VAL A 20 -25.77 -22.25 16.36
N SER A 21 -26.11 -23.54 16.51
CA SER A 21 -26.46 -24.41 15.39
C SER A 21 -27.78 -23.97 14.75
N GLU A 22 -28.79 -23.64 15.55
CA GLU A 22 -30.07 -23.10 15.09
C GLU A 22 -29.91 -21.74 14.41
N LEU A 23 -29.13 -20.82 15.02
CA LEU A 23 -28.82 -19.52 14.43
C LEU A 23 -28.10 -19.68 13.08
N LYS A 24 -27.12 -20.57 12.98
CA LYS A 24 -26.40 -20.82 11.73
C LYS A 24 -27.33 -21.38 10.66
N ALA A 25 -28.23 -22.31 11.03
CA ALA A 25 -29.21 -22.88 10.12
C ALA A 25 -30.21 -21.84 9.60
N ARG A 26 -30.78 -20.99 10.48
CA ARG A 26 -31.77 -19.97 10.10
C ARG A 26 -31.18 -18.87 9.21
N THR A 27 -29.89 -18.52 9.43
CA THR A 27 -29.25 -17.37 8.75
C THR A 27 -28.44 -17.75 7.52
N GLN A 28 -28.13 -19.03 7.33
CA GLN A 28 -27.14 -19.50 6.34
C GLN A 28 -25.84 -18.68 6.44
N ALA A 29 -25.38 -18.45 7.68
CA ALA A 29 -24.25 -17.59 7.95
C ALA A 29 -23.00 -18.08 7.19
N PRO A 30 -22.25 -17.18 6.54
CA PRO A 30 -21.03 -17.56 5.81
C PRO A 30 -19.85 -17.74 6.78
N VAL A 31 -20.05 -18.52 7.83
CA VAL A 31 -19.09 -18.87 8.87
C VAL A 31 -19.03 -20.38 8.95
N GLU A 32 -17.82 -20.93 8.88
CA GLU A 32 -17.60 -22.37 8.89
C GLU A 32 -17.79 -22.94 10.29
N ARG A 33 -17.09 -22.39 11.27
CA ARG A 33 -17.13 -22.88 12.66
C ARG A 33 -17.04 -21.75 13.68
N VAL A 34 -17.64 -22.00 14.84
CA VAL A 34 -17.58 -21.11 16.00
C VAL A 34 -16.82 -21.81 17.12
N PHE A 35 -15.93 -21.09 17.79
CA PHE A 35 -15.09 -21.58 18.87
C PHE A 35 -15.32 -20.80 20.14
N VAL A 36 -15.34 -21.53 21.26
CA VAL A 36 -15.28 -20.94 22.59
C VAL A 36 -13.82 -20.92 23.04
N ILE A 37 -13.32 -19.73 23.39
CA ILE A 37 -12.02 -19.54 24.04
C ILE A 37 -12.25 -19.66 25.55
N ARG A 38 -11.69 -20.69 26.17
CA ARG A 38 -11.78 -20.88 27.63
C ARG A 38 -10.92 -19.83 28.34
N ASN A 39 -11.53 -19.09 29.25
CA ASN A 39 -10.86 -18.12 30.11
C ASN A 39 -11.57 -18.03 31.48
N ARG A 40 -10.94 -17.36 32.44
CA ARG A 40 -11.54 -17.15 33.77
C ARG A 40 -12.76 -16.22 33.66
N PRO A 41 -13.75 -16.28 34.58
CA PRO A 41 -14.91 -15.38 34.58
C PRO A 41 -14.53 -13.88 34.62
N GLU A 42 -13.43 -13.54 35.30
CA GLU A 42 -12.88 -12.18 35.36
C GLU A 42 -12.04 -11.81 34.13
N GLY A 43 -11.87 -12.76 33.20
CA GLY A 43 -11.11 -12.59 31.98
C GLY A 43 -11.78 -11.66 30.96
N ILE A 44 -11.08 -11.51 29.83
CA ILE A 44 -11.52 -10.68 28.71
C ILE A 44 -12.86 -11.19 28.19
N LYS A 45 -13.84 -10.29 28.07
CA LYS A 45 -15.17 -10.56 27.53
C LYS A 45 -15.22 -10.01 26.12
N ASN A 46 -15.05 -10.89 25.15
CA ASN A 46 -14.97 -10.51 23.75
C ASN A 46 -15.48 -11.61 22.82
N ALA A 47 -15.88 -11.18 21.62
CA ALA A 47 -16.13 -12.01 20.45
C ALA A 47 -15.41 -11.39 19.26
N PHE A 48 -14.98 -12.21 18.29
CA PHE A 48 -14.44 -11.70 17.04
C PHE A 48 -14.51 -12.74 15.92
N MET A 49 -14.68 -12.25 14.71
CA MET A 49 -14.59 -13.02 13.48
C MET A 49 -13.19 -12.92 12.85
N ILE A 50 -12.69 -14.03 12.32
CA ILE A 50 -11.53 -14.08 11.42
C ILE A 50 -11.88 -14.77 10.10
N GLY A 51 -11.03 -14.55 9.10
CA GLY A 51 -11.14 -15.21 7.79
C GLY A 51 -11.75 -14.30 6.73
N ILE A 52 -11.01 -14.09 5.64
CA ILE A 52 -11.40 -13.16 4.58
C ILE A 52 -12.38 -13.85 3.62
N PHE A 53 -12.02 -15.05 3.16
CA PHE A 53 -12.77 -15.82 2.17
C PHE A 53 -13.56 -16.96 2.81
N TRP A 54 -14.74 -17.21 2.27
CA TRP A 54 -15.49 -18.43 2.57
C TRP A 54 -14.84 -19.61 1.78
N PRO A 55 -14.72 -20.82 2.36
CA PRO A 55 -15.26 -21.27 3.64
C PRO A 55 -14.35 -21.03 4.86
N TRP A 56 -13.18 -20.39 4.75
CA TRP A 56 -12.25 -20.26 5.89
C TRP A 56 -12.58 -19.13 6.88
N ARG A 57 -13.84 -19.01 7.27
CA ARG A 57 -14.35 -17.99 8.20
C ARG A 57 -14.70 -18.60 9.55
N TYR A 58 -14.20 -18.02 10.62
CA TYR A 58 -14.33 -18.56 11.96
C TYR A 58 -14.71 -17.47 12.95
N VAL A 59 -15.59 -17.78 13.89
CA VAL A 59 -15.94 -16.89 15.00
C VAL A 59 -15.34 -17.45 16.28
N PHE A 60 -14.80 -16.56 17.10
CA PHE A 60 -14.27 -16.89 18.42
C PHE A 60 -15.03 -16.08 19.46
N VAL A 61 -15.53 -16.75 20.49
CA VAL A 61 -16.23 -16.11 21.60
C VAL A 61 -15.59 -16.56 22.90
N THR A 62 -15.37 -15.66 23.83
CA THR A 62 -14.82 -16.00 25.15
C THR A 62 -15.88 -16.61 26.06
N GLU A 63 -15.49 -17.61 26.85
CA GLU A 63 -16.38 -18.25 27.84
C GLU A 63 -16.89 -17.23 28.88
N ALA A 64 -16.03 -16.30 29.32
CA ALA A 64 -16.41 -15.21 30.22
C ALA A 64 -17.49 -14.27 29.65
N LEU A 65 -17.54 -14.09 28.32
CA LEU A 65 -18.60 -13.32 27.68
C LEU A 65 -19.90 -14.13 27.67
N LEU A 66 -19.84 -15.39 27.25
CA LEU A 66 -21.00 -16.26 27.14
C LEU A 66 -21.69 -16.50 28.50
N CYS A 67 -20.91 -16.68 29.57
CA CYS A 67 -21.44 -16.83 30.92
C CYS A 67 -22.01 -15.52 31.51
N GLY A 68 -21.64 -14.36 30.95
CA GLY A 68 -22.07 -13.05 31.44
C GLY A 68 -23.38 -12.55 30.82
N LEU A 69 -23.91 -13.26 29.84
CA LEU A 69 -25.10 -12.91 29.06
C LEU A 69 -26.15 -14.02 29.17
N ASN A 70 -27.42 -13.69 28.96
CA ASN A 70 -28.48 -14.69 28.82
C ASN A 70 -28.48 -15.31 27.41
N ASP A 71 -29.34 -16.30 27.15
CA ASP A 71 -29.33 -17.05 25.88
C ASP A 71 -29.68 -16.17 24.66
N GLU A 72 -30.67 -15.28 24.79
CA GLU A 72 -31.07 -14.36 23.72
C GLU A 72 -29.95 -13.35 23.39
N GLU A 73 -29.30 -12.82 24.43
CA GLU A 73 -28.17 -11.90 24.31
C GLU A 73 -26.94 -12.57 23.71
N ASN A 74 -26.67 -13.83 24.09
CA ASN A 74 -25.62 -14.64 23.51
C ASN A 74 -25.88 -14.90 22.03
N GLU A 75 -27.12 -15.23 21.66
CA GLU A 75 -27.51 -15.41 20.26
C GLU A 75 -27.29 -14.11 19.48
N ALA A 76 -27.66 -12.95 20.03
CA ALA A 76 -27.45 -11.65 19.41
C ALA A 76 -25.97 -11.31 19.18
N VAL A 77 -25.09 -11.60 20.14
CA VAL A 77 -23.63 -11.40 19.99
C VAL A 77 -23.07 -12.28 18.87
N VAL A 78 -23.46 -13.56 18.81
CA VAL A 78 -23.00 -14.45 17.73
C VAL A 78 -23.56 -14.00 16.38
N ALA A 79 -24.81 -13.54 16.34
CA ALA A 79 -25.43 -12.98 15.15
C ALA A 79 -24.71 -11.72 14.66
N HIS A 80 -24.24 -10.86 15.57
CA HIS A 80 -23.41 -9.70 15.24
C HIS A 80 -22.12 -10.11 14.53
N GLU A 81 -21.41 -11.12 15.06
CA GLU A 81 -20.21 -11.68 14.42
C GLU A 81 -20.51 -12.30 13.04
N PHE A 82 -21.68 -12.94 12.88
CA PHE A 82 -22.14 -13.42 11.57
C PHE A 82 -22.42 -12.26 10.60
N GLY A 83 -22.88 -11.12 11.10
CA GLY A 83 -23.04 -9.88 10.35
C GLY A 83 -21.75 -9.41 9.70
N HIS A 84 -20.61 -9.50 10.41
CA HIS A 84 -19.29 -9.21 9.82
C HIS A 84 -18.97 -10.13 8.65
N GLY A 85 -19.33 -11.41 8.74
CA GLY A 85 -19.17 -12.38 7.66
C GLY A 85 -20.10 -12.13 6.47
N LYS A 86 -21.37 -11.80 6.75
CA LYS A 86 -22.40 -11.52 5.75
C LYS A 86 -22.03 -10.32 4.89
N HIS A 87 -21.58 -9.25 5.52
CA HIS A 87 -21.19 -8.01 4.84
C HIS A 87 -19.74 -8.01 4.34
N ARG A 88 -18.97 -9.07 4.60
CA ARG A 88 -17.56 -9.22 4.18
C ARG A 88 -16.67 -8.11 4.74
N HIS A 89 -16.88 -7.68 5.98
CA HIS A 89 -16.15 -6.55 6.58
C HIS A 89 -14.62 -6.74 6.54
N LEU A 90 -14.10 -7.94 6.80
CA LEU A 90 -12.66 -8.22 6.70
C LEU A 90 -12.09 -8.01 5.29
N LEU A 91 -12.84 -8.37 4.24
CA LEU A 91 -12.42 -8.12 2.86
C LEU A 91 -12.43 -6.63 2.53
N GLN A 92 -13.43 -5.89 3.03
CA GLN A 92 -13.49 -4.45 2.84
C GLN A 92 -12.34 -3.74 3.58
N ILE A 93 -12.00 -4.19 4.79
CA ILE A 93 -10.84 -3.71 5.55
C ILE A 93 -9.54 -3.99 4.78
N LEU A 94 -9.36 -5.21 4.23
CA LEU A 94 -8.20 -5.53 3.41
C LEU A 94 -8.11 -4.63 2.17
N ALA A 95 -9.22 -4.47 1.44
CA ALA A 95 -9.25 -3.61 0.26
C ALA A 95 -8.91 -2.16 0.60
N PHE A 96 -9.41 -1.66 1.74
CA PHE A 96 -9.07 -0.34 2.25
C PHE A 96 -7.58 -0.20 2.59
N LEU A 97 -6.99 -1.19 3.27
CA LEU A 97 -5.56 -1.20 3.59
C LEU A 97 -4.69 -1.19 2.33
N VAL A 98 -4.99 -2.06 1.36
CA VAL A 98 -4.27 -2.12 0.07
C VAL A 98 -4.37 -0.78 -0.66
N ALA A 99 -5.57 -0.21 -0.74
CA ALA A 99 -5.76 1.08 -1.39
C ALA A 99 -4.99 2.20 -0.70
N PHE A 100 -5.01 2.24 0.63
CA PHE A 100 -4.25 3.23 1.40
C PHE A 100 -2.75 3.10 1.15
N THR A 101 -2.18 1.88 1.21
CA THR A 101 -0.76 1.66 0.92
C THR A 101 -0.38 2.15 -0.46
N LEU A 102 -1.24 1.95 -1.47
CA LEU A 102 -0.99 2.46 -2.82
C LEU A 102 -0.99 3.99 -2.87
N VAL A 103 -2.03 4.65 -2.30
CA VAL A 103 -2.06 6.13 -2.21
C VAL A 103 -0.82 6.66 -1.51
N GLU A 104 -0.49 6.08 -0.36
CA GLU A 104 0.63 6.51 0.46
C GLU A 104 1.94 6.38 -0.33
N THR A 105 2.16 5.24 -0.99
CA THR A 105 3.32 5.03 -1.86
C THR A 105 3.39 6.06 -2.99
N ALA A 106 2.24 6.38 -3.62
CA ALA A 106 2.17 7.39 -4.67
C ALA A 106 2.48 8.80 -4.14
N ILE A 107 1.97 9.14 -2.94
CA ILE A 107 2.26 10.42 -2.28
C ILE A 107 3.74 10.51 -1.94
N GLN A 108 4.34 9.48 -1.32
CA GLN A 108 5.77 9.47 -1.00
C GLN A 108 6.62 9.61 -2.24
N PHE A 109 6.23 8.94 -3.32
CA PHE A 109 6.92 9.06 -4.59
C PHE A 109 6.90 10.50 -5.11
N VAL A 110 5.75 11.17 -5.11
CA VAL A 110 5.63 12.57 -5.55
C VAL A 110 6.37 13.52 -4.61
N VAL A 111 6.21 13.36 -3.29
CA VAL A 111 6.83 14.21 -2.27
C VAL A 111 8.35 14.07 -2.28
N GLY A 112 8.87 12.85 -2.43
CA GLY A 112 10.31 12.59 -2.55
C GLY A 112 10.95 13.21 -3.79
N ARG A 113 10.16 13.74 -4.75
CA ARG A 113 10.65 14.46 -5.92
C ARG A 113 10.68 15.98 -5.76
N VAL A 114 9.99 16.52 -4.76
CA VAL A 114 10.00 17.95 -4.45
C VAL A 114 11.42 18.50 -4.30
N PRO A 115 12.38 17.80 -3.66
CA PRO A 115 13.76 18.28 -3.56
C PRO A 115 14.49 18.45 -4.90
N TYR A 116 14.17 17.65 -5.92
CA TYR A 116 14.82 17.77 -7.25
C TYR A 116 14.40 19.03 -8.01
N ALA A 117 13.30 19.68 -7.60
CA ALA A 117 12.85 20.96 -8.11
C ALA A 117 13.32 22.15 -7.25
N MET A 118 14.12 21.89 -6.21
CA MET A 118 14.63 22.90 -5.27
C MET A 118 16.14 23.11 -5.42
N PRO A 119 16.68 24.29 -5.05
CA PRO A 119 18.12 24.51 -4.98
C PRO A 119 18.80 23.51 -4.03
N PRO A 120 20.01 23.01 -4.33
CA PRO A 120 20.71 21.99 -3.52
C PRO A 120 20.81 22.32 -2.03
N GLU A 121 21.03 23.60 -1.72
CA GLU A 121 21.13 24.14 -0.34
C GLU A 121 19.83 23.96 0.47
N ALA A 122 18.69 23.95 -0.20
CA ALA A 122 17.39 23.70 0.41
C ALA A 122 17.11 22.19 0.59
N VAL A 123 17.76 21.32 -0.19
CA VAL A 123 17.55 19.86 -0.13
C VAL A 123 18.22 19.24 1.09
N GLU A 124 19.48 19.62 1.38
CA GLU A 124 20.28 19.08 2.49
C GLU A 124 19.67 19.35 3.88
N SER A 125 18.84 20.40 4.02
CA SER A 125 18.25 20.79 5.30
C SER A 125 16.81 20.31 5.53
N ALA A 126 16.13 19.80 4.49
CA ALA A 126 14.67 19.65 4.51
C ALA A 126 14.09 18.37 3.90
N GLY A 127 14.85 17.60 3.10
CA GLY A 127 14.32 16.42 2.40
C GLY A 127 13.64 15.39 3.32
N ASP A 128 14.29 15.03 4.43
CA ASP A 128 13.78 14.04 5.39
C ASP A 128 12.57 14.55 6.19
N VAL A 129 12.51 15.86 6.45
CA VAL A 129 11.39 16.47 7.18
C VAL A 129 10.13 16.45 6.34
N TRP A 130 10.25 16.67 5.02
CA TRP A 130 9.11 16.71 4.10
C TRP A 130 8.46 15.33 3.89
N THR A 131 9.25 14.30 3.62
CA THR A 131 8.77 12.93 3.42
C THR A 131 8.15 12.36 4.70
N THR A 132 8.80 12.61 5.84
CA THR A 132 8.27 12.24 7.16
C THR A 132 6.96 12.96 7.47
N SER A 133 6.87 14.26 7.17
CA SER A 133 5.64 15.04 7.38
C SER A 133 4.49 14.54 6.49
N ALA A 134 4.78 14.22 5.23
CA ALA A 134 3.79 13.63 4.32
C ALA A 134 3.29 12.27 4.82
N PHE A 135 4.19 11.42 5.34
CA PHE A 135 3.82 10.16 5.98
C PHE A 135 2.89 10.38 7.17
N VAL A 136 3.24 11.29 8.09
CA VAL A 136 2.46 11.57 9.29
C VAL A 136 1.07 12.06 8.95
N VAL A 137 0.95 12.96 7.98
CA VAL A 137 -0.35 13.47 7.50
C VAL A 137 -1.17 12.34 6.85
N ALA A 138 -0.57 11.56 5.95
CA ALA A 138 -1.23 10.42 5.32
C ALA A 138 -1.72 9.39 6.36
N PHE A 139 -0.89 9.09 7.36
CA PHE A 139 -1.22 8.16 8.43
C PHE A 139 -2.33 8.71 9.35
N ALA A 140 -2.33 10.01 9.66
CA ALA A 140 -3.42 10.63 10.42
C ALA A 140 -4.75 10.56 9.64
N LEU A 141 -4.73 10.81 8.33
CA LEU A 141 -5.89 10.65 7.45
C LEU A 141 -6.35 9.19 7.37
N PHE A 142 -5.44 8.23 7.35
CA PHE A 142 -5.75 6.81 7.46
C PHE A 142 -6.48 6.50 8.75
N LEU A 143 -5.95 6.92 9.90
CA LEU A 143 -6.58 6.66 11.19
C LEU A 143 -8.00 7.24 11.22
N TRP A 144 -8.17 8.48 10.77
CA TRP A 144 -9.48 9.12 10.72
C TRP A 144 -10.48 8.39 9.81
N SER A 145 -10.08 8.10 8.57
CA SER A 145 -10.93 7.42 7.57
C SER A 145 -11.23 5.97 7.94
N PHE A 146 -10.26 5.24 8.48
CA PHE A 146 -10.45 3.87 8.98
C PHE A 146 -11.42 3.83 10.15
N GLY A 147 -11.31 4.75 11.11
CA GLY A 147 -12.25 4.82 12.25
C GLY A 147 -13.69 5.07 11.77
N PHE A 148 -13.86 6.00 10.83
CA PHE A 148 -15.16 6.29 10.21
C PHE A 148 -15.75 5.07 9.46
N PHE A 149 -14.90 4.30 8.78
CA PHE A 149 -15.28 3.09 8.06
C PHE A 149 -15.61 1.92 9.02
N SER A 150 -14.77 1.70 10.03
CA SER A 150 -14.94 0.65 11.05
C SER A 150 -16.27 0.80 11.78
N LYS A 151 -16.61 2.02 12.23
CA LYS A 151 -17.87 2.29 12.92
C LYS A 151 -19.11 1.93 12.09
N ARG A 152 -19.04 2.04 10.76
CA ARG A 152 -20.14 1.60 9.87
C ARG A 152 -20.28 0.09 9.76
N CYS A 153 -19.16 -0.63 9.85
CA CYS A 153 -19.18 -2.07 9.91
C CYS A 153 -19.92 -2.55 11.16
N GLU A 154 -19.66 -1.91 12.31
CA GLU A 154 -20.36 -2.18 13.57
C GLU A 154 -21.88 -1.97 13.44
N ARG A 155 -22.31 -0.82 12.90
CA ARG A 155 -23.73 -0.56 12.66
C ARG A 155 -24.39 -1.59 11.75
N GLN A 156 -23.72 -2.00 10.67
CA GLN A 156 -24.23 -3.04 9.77
C GLN A 156 -24.36 -4.38 10.49
N ALA A 157 -23.41 -4.73 11.36
CA ALA A 157 -23.46 -5.94 12.16
C ALA A 157 -24.58 -5.90 13.21
N ASP A 158 -24.81 -4.76 13.86
CA ASP A 158 -25.90 -4.56 14.83
C ASP A 158 -27.28 -4.72 14.19
N PHE A 159 -27.52 -4.05 13.06
CA PHE A 159 -28.80 -4.19 12.35
C PHE A 159 -28.99 -5.58 11.78
N TYR A 160 -27.91 -6.25 11.37
CA TYR A 160 -28.00 -7.65 10.97
C TYR A 160 -28.43 -8.53 12.15
N ALA A 161 -27.78 -8.38 13.31
CA ALA A 161 -28.08 -9.13 14.52
C ALA A 161 -29.54 -8.91 14.95
N ALA A 162 -29.93 -7.65 15.13
CA ALA A 162 -31.29 -7.28 15.52
C ALA A 162 -32.37 -7.82 14.56
N ARG A 163 -32.05 -7.98 13.28
CA ARG A 163 -33.00 -8.52 12.28
C ARG A 163 -33.14 -10.04 12.33
N VAL A 164 -32.10 -10.78 12.73
CA VAL A 164 -32.12 -12.26 12.74
C VAL A 164 -32.38 -12.85 14.11
N THR A 165 -32.20 -12.06 15.17
CA THR A 165 -32.63 -12.34 16.54
C THR A 165 -33.80 -11.41 16.89
N SER A 166 -33.54 -10.34 17.65
CA SER A 166 -34.48 -9.25 17.93
C SER A 166 -33.71 -7.97 18.31
N PRO A 167 -34.28 -6.77 18.12
CA PRO A 167 -33.70 -5.53 18.63
C PRO A 167 -33.48 -5.56 20.14
N GLU A 168 -34.41 -6.14 20.89
CA GLU A 168 -34.36 -6.24 22.35
C GLU A 168 -33.17 -7.09 22.82
N ALA A 169 -32.92 -8.21 22.17
CA ALA A 169 -31.79 -9.08 22.48
C ALA A 169 -30.45 -8.40 22.21
N MET A 170 -30.34 -7.64 21.12
CA MET A 170 -29.12 -6.88 20.80
C MET A 170 -28.89 -5.71 21.77
N CYS A 171 -29.95 -4.98 22.13
CA CYS A 171 -29.88 -3.92 23.14
C CYS A 171 -29.47 -4.47 24.51
N GLY A 172 -30.13 -5.54 24.97
CA GLY A 172 -29.80 -6.21 26.23
C GLY A 172 -28.36 -6.71 26.26
N ALA A 173 -27.87 -7.25 25.14
CA ALA A 173 -26.48 -7.70 25.03
C ALA A 173 -25.49 -6.54 25.20
N LEU A 174 -25.75 -5.39 24.58
CA LEU A 174 -24.89 -4.20 24.70
C LEU A 174 -24.91 -3.60 26.11
N GLU A 175 -26.08 -3.49 26.72
CA GLU A 175 -26.24 -3.00 28.09
C GLU A 175 -25.56 -3.93 29.09
N ARG A 176 -25.77 -5.24 28.97
CA ARG A 176 -25.14 -6.22 29.85
C ARG A 176 -23.64 -6.28 29.62
N LEU A 177 -23.17 -6.19 28.37
CA LEU A 177 -21.74 -6.06 28.06
C LEU A 177 -21.12 -4.85 28.76
N ALA A 178 -21.78 -3.69 28.73
CA ALA A 178 -21.31 -2.49 29.44
C ALA A 178 -21.17 -2.75 30.94
N ALA A 179 -22.18 -3.38 31.55
CA ALA A 179 -22.20 -3.69 32.98
C ALA A 179 -21.09 -4.68 33.38
N ILE A 180 -20.96 -5.80 32.67
CA ILE A 180 -19.99 -6.87 33.02
C ILE A 180 -18.55 -6.51 32.69
N THR A 181 -18.31 -5.47 31.88
CA THR A 181 -16.97 -4.95 31.58
C THR A 181 -16.64 -3.65 32.33
N ASN A 182 -17.60 -3.10 33.08
CA ASN A 182 -17.50 -1.78 33.70
C ASN A 182 -17.10 -0.68 32.69
N ALA A 183 -17.60 -0.77 31.46
CA ALA A 183 -17.30 0.17 30.39
C ALA A 183 -18.16 1.43 30.53
N ASN A 184 -17.56 2.60 30.26
CA ASN A 184 -18.33 3.84 30.15
C ASN A 184 -19.20 3.79 28.87
N PRO A 185 -20.54 3.76 28.96
CA PRO A 185 -21.40 3.57 27.80
C PRO A 185 -21.44 4.77 26.84
N ASN A 186 -20.99 5.95 27.29
CA ASN A 186 -20.86 7.16 26.48
C ASN A 186 -19.50 7.28 25.78
N ARG A 187 -18.53 6.40 26.09
CA ARG A 187 -17.19 6.51 25.53
C ARG A 187 -17.21 6.10 24.05
N GLU A 188 -16.88 7.05 23.18
CA GLU A 188 -16.62 6.76 21.77
C GLU A 188 -15.28 6.04 21.62
N GLY A 189 -15.29 4.91 20.91
CA GLY A 189 -14.09 4.21 20.50
C GLY A 189 -13.58 4.75 19.16
N TRP A 190 -12.34 4.40 18.80
CA TRP A 190 -11.83 4.66 17.45
C TRP A 190 -12.52 3.77 16.41
N ARG A 191 -12.71 2.47 16.74
CA ARG A 191 -13.32 1.46 15.85
C ARG A 191 -14.81 1.22 16.07
N HIS A 192 -15.30 1.52 17.27
CA HIS A 192 -16.68 1.25 17.69
C HIS A 192 -17.35 2.56 18.11
N PHE A 193 -18.64 2.70 17.79
CA PHE A 193 -19.48 3.73 18.40
C PHE A 193 -19.59 3.51 19.91
N SER A 194 -19.97 4.55 20.65
CA SER A 194 -20.35 4.38 22.04
C SER A 194 -21.56 3.45 22.16
N ILE A 195 -21.70 2.77 23.30
CA ILE A 195 -22.80 1.83 23.54
C ILE A 195 -24.14 2.58 23.45
N ASN A 196 -24.25 3.74 24.09
CA ASN A 196 -25.48 4.54 24.05
C ASN A 196 -25.88 4.93 22.62
N ARG A 197 -24.91 5.30 21.79
CA ARG A 197 -25.20 5.62 20.38
C ARG A 197 -25.71 4.41 19.59
N ARG A 198 -25.18 3.21 19.87
CA ARG A 198 -25.65 1.98 19.24
C ARG A 198 -27.07 1.64 19.70
N LEU A 199 -27.37 1.84 20.98
CA LEU A 199 -28.72 1.68 21.54
C LEU A 199 -29.71 2.66 20.89
N ASP A 200 -29.34 3.93 20.75
CA ASP A 200 -30.18 4.93 20.07
C ASP A 200 -30.49 4.52 18.62
N GLU A 201 -29.47 4.05 17.88
CA GLU A 201 -29.62 3.59 16.49
C GLU A 201 -30.51 2.33 16.40
N LEU A 202 -30.43 1.42 17.37
CA LEU A 202 -31.28 0.23 17.45
C LEU A 202 -32.72 0.57 17.83
N ALA A 203 -32.95 1.54 18.73
CA ALA A 203 -34.29 2.00 19.09
C ALA A 203 -35.01 2.60 17.87
N VAL A 204 -34.32 3.41 17.06
CA VAL A 204 -34.86 3.91 15.78
C VAL A 204 -35.16 2.76 14.81
N PHE A 205 -34.30 1.75 14.75
CA PHE A 205 -34.51 0.57 13.92
C PHE A 205 -35.75 -0.23 14.35
N GLN A 206 -35.97 -0.37 15.67
CA GLN A 206 -37.14 -1.05 16.25
C GLN A 206 -38.44 -0.29 15.94
N ALA A 207 -38.48 1.03 16.17
CA ALA A 207 -39.63 1.86 15.85
C ALA A 207 -39.98 1.80 14.35
N TRP A 208 -38.97 1.69 13.49
CA TRP A 208 -39.19 1.48 12.07
C TRP A 208 -39.82 0.12 11.77
N GLN A 209 -39.32 -0.97 12.37
CA GLN A 209 -39.89 -2.30 12.17
C GLN A 209 -41.34 -2.39 12.64
N ALA A 210 -41.70 -1.63 13.69
CA ALA A 210 -43.06 -1.50 14.19
C ALA A 210 -43.97 -0.62 13.29
N GLY A 211 -43.42 0.03 12.27
CA GLY A 211 -44.16 0.94 11.39
C GLY A 211 -44.53 2.28 12.05
N GLU A 212 -43.96 2.59 13.21
CA GLU A 212 -44.25 3.82 13.97
C GLU A 212 -43.59 5.05 13.36
N VAL A 213 -42.46 4.84 12.69
CA VAL A 213 -41.75 5.89 11.96
C VAL A 213 -41.60 5.50 10.49
N GLU A 214 -41.84 6.47 9.61
CA GLU A 214 -41.46 6.33 8.21
C GLU A 214 -39.94 6.17 8.14
N TRP A 215 -39.50 5.17 7.39
CA TRP A 215 -38.11 4.77 7.41
C TRP A 215 -37.20 5.87 6.85
N LEU A 216 -36.53 6.61 7.73
CA LEU A 216 -35.43 7.50 7.38
C LEU A 216 -34.27 6.76 6.69
N GLY A 217 -34.26 5.43 6.77
CA GLY A 217 -33.21 4.62 6.20
C GLY A 217 -33.19 4.54 4.67
N GLU A 218 -34.17 5.02 3.91
CA GLU A 218 -33.98 5.05 2.43
C GLU A 218 -32.87 6.03 2.08
N ARG A 219 -32.83 7.16 2.79
CA ARG A 219 -31.76 8.14 2.75
C ARG A 219 -30.46 7.55 3.28
N GLN A 220 -30.53 6.75 4.33
CA GLN A 220 -29.37 6.16 4.98
C GLN A 220 -28.78 4.98 4.20
N ILE A 221 -29.58 4.10 3.60
CA ILE A 221 -29.17 3.07 2.63
C ILE A 221 -28.69 3.71 1.34
N ARG A 222 -29.32 4.80 0.85
CA ARG A 222 -28.75 5.59 -0.25
C ARG A 222 -27.39 6.16 0.14
N GLN A 223 -27.25 6.73 1.34
CA GLN A 223 -25.96 7.16 1.87
C GLN A 223 -24.99 5.99 1.97
N TRP A 224 -25.39 4.80 2.41
CA TRP A 224 -24.50 3.64 2.47
C TRP A 224 -24.08 3.15 1.09
N LYS A 225 -24.99 3.17 0.12
CA LYS A 225 -24.67 2.87 -1.27
C LYS A 225 -23.71 3.91 -1.83
N LEU A 226 -23.99 5.20 -1.62
CA LEU A 226 -23.14 6.31 -2.06
C LEU A 226 -21.78 6.30 -1.38
N GLU A 227 -21.71 5.98 -0.10
CA GLU A 227 -20.47 5.84 0.68
C GLU A 227 -19.68 4.62 0.23
N LYS A 228 -20.33 3.48 -0.05
CA LYS A 228 -19.67 2.32 -0.66
C LYS A 228 -19.14 2.65 -2.05
N ILE A 229 -19.93 3.35 -2.87
CA ILE A 229 -19.51 3.80 -4.20
C ILE A 229 -18.35 4.78 -4.09
N ALA A 230 -18.42 5.75 -3.17
CA ALA A 230 -17.36 6.73 -2.93
C ALA A 230 -16.09 6.05 -2.39
N GLY A 231 -16.22 5.05 -1.53
CA GLY A 231 -15.10 4.23 -1.06
C GLY A 231 -14.45 3.45 -2.21
N LEU A 232 -15.25 2.77 -3.03
CA LEU A 232 -14.75 2.05 -4.22
C LEU A 232 -14.14 3.00 -5.25
N ALA A 233 -14.73 4.17 -5.46
CA ALA A 233 -14.19 5.21 -6.33
C ALA A 233 -12.89 5.80 -5.78
N GLY A 234 -12.78 5.98 -4.46
CA GLY A 234 -11.55 6.38 -3.79
C GLY A 234 -10.44 5.34 -3.95
N ILE A 235 -10.79 4.04 -3.84
CA ILE A 235 -9.86 2.94 -4.12
C ILE A 235 -9.44 2.96 -5.60
N ALA A 236 -10.37 3.08 -6.54
CA ALA A 236 -10.04 3.14 -7.97
C ALA A 236 -9.16 4.36 -8.31
N PHE A 237 -9.46 5.52 -7.72
CA PHE A 237 -8.67 6.73 -7.84
C PHE A 237 -7.27 6.55 -7.26
N ALA A 238 -7.14 5.91 -6.09
CA ALA A 238 -5.87 5.55 -5.48
C ALA A 238 -5.00 4.70 -6.42
N PHE A 239 -5.59 3.63 -6.98
CA PHE A 239 -4.93 2.77 -7.95
C PHE A 239 -4.51 3.57 -9.20
N SER A 240 -5.38 4.42 -9.73
CA SER A 240 -5.08 5.24 -10.90
C SER A 240 -3.96 6.25 -10.63
N LEU A 241 -3.99 6.94 -9.49
CA LEU A 241 -2.98 7.91 -9.10
C LEU A 241 -1.61 7.23 -8.90
N SER A 242 -1.61 6.07 -8.25
CA SER A 242 -0.40 5.27 -8.04
C SER A 242 0.15 4.73 -9.36
N ALA A 243 -0.72 4.21 -10.23
CA ALA A 243 -0.32 3.74 -11.55
C ALA A 243 0.26 4.89 -12.39
N SER A 244 -0.37 6.06 -12.39
CA SER A 244 0.14 7.23 -13.12
C SER A 244 1.48 7.73 -12.56
N ALA A 245 1.66 7.72 -11.23
CA ALA A 245 2.92 8.11 -10.60
C ALA A 245 4.05 7.09 -10.88
N LEU A 246 3.73 5.79 -10.88
CA LEU A 246 4.71 4.71 -11.02
C LEU A 246 4.96 4.28 -12.47
N ALA A 247 4.03 4.52 -13.42
CA ALA A 247 4.12 4.03 -14.79
C ALA A 247 5.38 4.49 -15.56
N PRO A 248 5.79 5.78 -15.50
CA PRO A 248 7.04 6.20 -16.13
C PRO A 248 8.26 5.45 -15.57
N PHE A 249 8.20 5.06 -14.29
CA PHE A 249 9.30 4.40 -13.61
C PHE A 249 9.32 2.87 -13.76
N VAL A 250 8.20 2.16 -13.77
CA VAL A 250 8.21 0.72 -14.11
C VAL A 250 8.76 0.53 -15.53
N VAL A 251 8.41 1.44 -16.43
CA VAL A 251 9.02 1.50 -17.75
C VAL A 251 10.52 1.83 -17.64
N HIS A 252 10.90 2.85 -16.85
CA HIS A 252 12.31 3.20 -16.63
C HIS A 252 13.14 2.06 -16.01
N ASP A 253 12.68 1.38 -14.96
CA ASP A 253 13.39 0.38 -14.16
C ASP A 253 13.46 -0.99 -14.85
N VAL A 254 12.40 -1.40 -15.55
CA VAL A 254 12.44 -2.60 -16.40
C VAL A 254 13.41 -2.41 -17.58
N LEU A 255 13.57 -1.18 -18.06
CA LEU A 255 14.46 -0.85 -19.16
C LEU A 255 15.87 -0.53 -18.68
N SER A 256 16.02 0.23 -17.59
CA SER A 256 17.29 0.56 -16.93
C SER A 256 17.87 -0.67 -16.26
N GLY A 257 17.08 -1.58 -15.69
CA GLY A 257 17.54 -2.87 -15.16
C GLY A 257 18.13 -3.75 -16.26
N ARG A 258 17.51 -3.78 -17.45
CA ARG A 258 18.05 -4.48 -18.64
C ARG A 258 19.31 -3.79 -19.19
N ILE A 259 19.41 -2.48 -19.07
CA ILE A 259 20.59 -1.69 -19.49
C ILE A 259 21.71 -1.82 -18.44
N SER A 260 21.35 -1.88 -17.17
CA SER A 260 22.22 -2.05 -16.00
C SER A 260 22.83 -3.46 -15.97
N THR A 261 22.08 -4.51 -16.29
CA THR A 261 22.68 -5.85 -16.44
C THR A 261 23.70 -5.90 -17.59
N ALA A 262 23.41 -5.28 -18.73
CA ALA A 262 24.37 -5.20 -19.83
C ALA A 262 25.59 -4.34 -19.46
N TYR A 263 25.38 -3.28 -18.67
CA TYR A 263 26.44 -2.44 -18.11
C TYR A 263 27.36 -3.21 -17.17
N LEU A 264 26.79 -3.87 -16.15
CA LEU A 264 27.51 -4.67 -15.16
C LEU A 264 28.32 -5.79 -15.83
N LEU A 265 27.74 -6.49 -16.80
CA LEU A 265 28.45 -7.54 -17.54
C LEU A 265 29.57 -7.00 -18.44
N GLY A 266 29.42 -5.77 -18.94
CA GLY A 266 30.48 -5.06 -19.67
C GLY A 266 31.63 -4.67 -18.75
N GLU A 267 31.33 -4.12 -17.58
CA GLU A 267 32.33 -3.70 -16.58
C GLU A 267 33.10 -4.89 -16.01
N GLN A 268 32.43 -5.99 -15.69
CA GLN A 268 33.07 -7.25 -15.29
C GLN A 268 34.03 -7.76 -16.37
N ALA A 269 33.67 -7.63 -17.64
CA ALA A 269 34.53 -8.03 -18.75
C ALA A 269 35.76 -7.10 -18.88
N ASP A 270 35.62 -5.80 -18.66
CA ASP A 270 36.75 -4.85 -18.61
C ASP A 270 37.72 -5.17 -17.47
N GLN A 271 37.19 -5.45 -16.27
CA GLN A 271 37.99 -5.83 -15.10
C GLN A 271 38.75 -7.14 -15.34
N ALA A 272 38.11 -8.10 -16.02
CA ALA A 272 38.72 -9.35 -16.45
C ALA A 272 39.68 -9.19 -17.65
N LYS A 273 39.82 -7.98 -18.22
CA LYS A 273 40.57 -7.67 -19.44
C LYS A 273 40.09 -8.46 -20.68
N ASP A 274 38.82 -8.89 -20.66
CA ASP A 274 38.13 -9.52 -21.78
C ASP A 274 37.44 -8.45 -22.63
N TYR A 275 38.24 -7.73 -23.41
CA TYR A 275 37.80 -6.55 -24.14
C TYR A 275 36.79 -6.87 -25.25
N GLU A 276 36.82 -8.07 -25.83
CA GLU A 276 35.85 -8.48 -26.86
C GLU A 276 34.44 -8.62 -26.24
N LYS A 277 34.38 -9.24 -25.07
CA LYS A 277 33.14 -9.40 -24.29
C LYS A 277 32.64 -8.05 -23.75
N ALA A 278 33.54 -7.17 -23.30
CA ALA A 278 33.19 -5.82 -22.88
C ALA A 278 32.56 -5.03 -24.04
N THR A 279 33.18 -5.04 -25.22
CA THR A 279 32.66 -4.39 -26.44
C THR A 279 31.31 -4.97 -26.87
N HIS A 280 31.10 -6.29 -26.74
CA HIS A 280 29.82 -6.94 -27.04
C HIS A 280 28.69 -6.41 -26.16
N PHE A 281 28.88 -6.36 -24.84
CA PHE A 281 27.87 -5.86 -23.90
C PHE A 281 27.63 -4.36 -24.04
N ARG A 282 28.67 -3.59 -24.35
CA ARG A 282 28.57 -2.16 -24.71
C ARG A 282 27.69 -1.95 -25.94
N LYS A 283 27.84 -2.72 -27.02
CA LYS A 283 26.95 -2.65 -28.20
C LYS A 283 25.48 -2.90 -27.85
N ILE A 284 25.21 -3.92 -27.04
CA ILE A 284 23.85 -4.24 -26.57
C ILE A 284 23.26 -3.07 -25.79
N MET A 285 24.06 -2.43 -24.95
CA MET A 285 23.64 -1.28 -24.15
C MET A 285 23.33 -0.07 -25.04
N LEU A 286 24.20 0.22 -26.00
CA LEU A 286 24.02 1.33 -26.95
C LEU A 286 22.74 1.20 -27.76
N GLU A 287 22.49 0.02 -28.35
CA GLU A 287 21.27 -0.24 -29.13
C GLU A 287 19.99 -0.09 -28.29
N ARG A 288 20.07 -0.30 -26.98
CA ARG A 288 18.96 -0.13 -26.05
C ARG A 288 18.76 1.34 -25.69
N CYS A 289 19.83 2.08 -25.40
CA CYS A 289 19.77 3.52 -25.16
C CYS A 289 19.23 4.29 -26.38
N LEU A 290 19.70 3.97 -27.59
CA LEU A 290 19.25 4.63 -28.82
C LEU A 290 17.78 4.35 -29.14
N ARG A 291 17.30 3.11 -28.96
CA ARG A 291 15.88 2.78 -29.11
C ARG A 291 15.00 3.50 -28.09
N TYR A 292 15.55 3.83 -26.92
CA TYR A 292 14.83 4.54 -25.88
C TYR A 292 14.74 6.03 -26.20
N LEU A 293 15.83 6.67 -26.63
CA LEU A 293 15.85 8.08 -27.06
C LEU A 293 14.90 8.38 -28.23
N GLN A 294 14.53 7.39 -29.03
CA GLN A 294 13.54 7.52 -30.11
C GLN A 294 12.08 7.66 -29.60
N ARG A 295 11.85 7.55 -28.29
CA ARG A 295 10.53 7.76 -27.69
C ARG A 295 10.27 9.24 -27.41
N SER A 296 9.17 9.74 -27.95
CA SER A 296 8.76 11.15 -27.87
C SER A 296 8.13 11.57 -26.54
N ASP A 297 7.92 10.63 -25.60
CA ASP A 297 7.21 10.82 -24.33
C ASP A 297 8.13 10.78 -23.10
N LEU A 298 9.44 10.89 -23.29
CA LEU A 298 10.40 10.82 -22.19
C LEU A 298 10.55 12.14 -21.43
N ASP A 299 10.76 12.01 -20.13
CA ASP A 299 11.16 13.12 -19.26
C ASP A 299 12.50 13.72 -19.73
N PRO A 300 12.64 15.06 -19.82
CA PRO A 300 13.85 15.71 -20.34
C PRO A 300 15.14 15.34 -19.61
N MET A 301 15.09 15.16 -18.29
CA MET A 301 16.27 14.80 -17.48
C MET A 301 16.69 13.35 -17.75
N VAL A 302 15.72 12.47 -18.01
CA VAL A 302 15.95 11.08 -18.41
C VAL A 302 16.54 11.02 -19.83
N GLN A 303 16.04 11.84 -20.76
CA GLN A 303 16.61 11.93 -22.10
C GLN A 303 18.09 12.35 -22.04
N GLN A 304 18.44 13.30 -21.18
CA GLN A 304 19.80 13.79 -21.03
C GLN A 304 20.77 12.72 -20.46
N ASP A 305 20.38 11.97 -19.43
CA ASP A 305 21.20 10.86 -18.89
C ASP A 305 21.42 9.74 -19.92
N PHE A 306 20.37 9.34 -20.65
CA PHE A 306 20.48 8.33 -21.71
C PHE A 306 21.34 8.80 -22.87
N LEU A 307 21.31 10.10 -23.19
CA LEU A 307 22.14 10.68 -24.22
C LEU A 307 23.61 10.57 -23.86
N VAL A 308 23.97 10.99 -22.64
CA VAL A 308 25.34 10.93 -22.10
C VAL A 308 25.86 9.49 -22.09
N ARG A 309 25.06 8.55 -21.59
CA ARG A 309 25.43 7.12 -21.60
C ARG A 309 25.59 6.56 -23.01
N SER A 310 24.71 6.92 -23.94
CA SER A 310 24.81 6.45 -25.34
C SER A 310 26.06 7.01 -26.05
N ALA A 311 26.39 8.27 -25.82
CA ALA A 311 27.60 8.92 -26.32
C ALA A 311 28.85 8.23 -25.75
N TYR A 312 28.86 7.98 -24.44
CA TYR A 312 29.92 7.24 -23.76
C TYR A 312 30.22 5.88 -24.40
N ILE A 313 29.16 5.08 -24.59
CA ILE A 313 29.28 3.73 -25.11
C ILE A 313 29.73 3.74 -26.59
N LYS A 314 29.28 4.72 -27.40
CA LYS A 314 29.72 4.87 -28.80
C LYS A 314 31.23 5.10 -28.89
N VAL A 315 31.75 6.05 -28.11
CA VAL A 315 33.19 6.39 -28.09
C VAL A 315 34.01 5.17 -27.68
N LEU A 316 33.61 4.48 -26.62
CA LEU A 316 34.32 3.28 -26.16
C LEU A 316 34.32 2.10 -27.14
N THR A 317 33.28 2.00 -27.97
CA THR A 317 33.06 0.84 -28.84
C THR A 317 33.68 1.03 -30.21
N HIS A 318 33.69 2.26 -30.74
CA HIS A 318 34.07 2.54 -32.13
C HIS A 318 35.19 3.58 -32.25
N GLY A 319 35.59 4.27 -31.17
CA GLY A 319 36.57 5.36 -31.23
C GLY A 319 36.10 6.56 -32.05
N ASP A 320 34.79 6.66 -32.32
CA ASP A 320 34.19 7.62 -33.23
C ASP A 320 33.23 8.56 -32.49
N THR A 321 33.35 9.85 -32.78
CA THR A 321 32.53 10.94 -32.23
C THR A 321 31.65 11.64 -33.28
N GLN A 322 31.66 11.23 -34.55
CA GLN A 322 30.92 11.91 -35.62
C GLN A 322 29.41 12.02 -35.34
N ASP A 323 28.80 10.96 -34.81
CA ASP A 323 27.38 10.95 -34.44
C ASP A 323 27.07 11.84 -33.22
N ILE A 324 28.05 12.03 -32.33
CA ILE A 324 27.93 12.86 -31.12
C ILE A 324 27.90 14.33 -31.52
N ASP A 325 28.76 14.70 -32.45
CA ASP A 325 28.81 16.05 -33.03
C ASP A 325 27.52 16.36 -33.79
N SER A 326 27.03 15.41 -34.61
CA SER A 326 25.76 15.55 -35.33
C SER A 326 24.54 15.69 -34.41
N TYR A 327 24.52 14.99 -33.27
CA TYR A 327 23.41 15.09 -32.33
C TYR A 327 23.49 16.39 -31.50
N ALA A 328 24.66 16.77 -31.00
CA ALA A 328 24.86 18.04 -30.29
C ALA A 328 24.53 19.28 -31.15
N GLU A 329 24.79 19.19 -32.45
CA GLU A 329 24.41 20.22 -33.41
C GLU A 329 22.89 20.30 -33.62
N ASN A 330 22.20 19.16 -33.61
CA ASN A 330 20.76 19.05 -33.83
C ASN A 330 19.91 19.26 -32.57
N GLU A 331 20.50 19.17 -31.37
CA GLU A 331 19.80 19.36 -30.10
C GLU A 331 19.49 20.85 -29.88
N ARG A 332 18.19 21.14 -29.74
CA ARG A 332 17.64 22.51 -29.62
C ARG A 332 17.16 22.82 -28.22
N SER A 333 17.34 21.91 -27.26
CA SER A 333 16.96 22.15 -25.87
C SER A 333 17.71 23.38 -25.31
N PRO A 334 17.00 24.38 -24.76
CA PRO A 334 17.63 25.56 -24.15
C PRO A 334 18.42 25.23 -22.87
N GLU A 335 18.25 24.03 -22.31
CA GLU A 335 18.98 23.51 -21.14
C GLU A 335 20.24 22.72 -21.53
N PHE A 336 20.48 22.53 -22.84
CA PHE A 336 21.64 21.77 -23.33
C PHE A 336 22.91 22.63 -23.32
N ASP A 337 23.78 22.33 -22.37
CA ASP A 337 25.09 22.98 -22.24
C ASP A 337 26.11 22.38 -23.23
N ARG A 338 26.31 23.09 -24.34
CA ARG A 338 27.21 22.68 -25.43
C ARG A 338 28.68 22.65 -25.02
N GLU A 339 29.10 23.53 -24.11
CA GLU A 339 30.49 23.57 -23.64
C GLU A 339 30.79 22.37 -22.75
N LYS A 340 29.85 22.04 -21.84
CA LYS A 340 29.96 20.79 -21.05
C LYS A 340 29.94 19.55 -21.93
N PHE A 341 29.11 19.51 -22.96
CA PHE A 341 29.07 18.35 -23.84
C PHE A 341 30.36 18.18 -24.66
N ALA A 342 31.00 19.28 -25.07
CA ALA A 342 32.31 19.26 -25.73
C ALA A 342 33.44 18.81 -24.79
N LEU A 343 33.44 19.28 -23.55
CA LEU A 343 34.41 18.86 -22.53
C LEU A 343 34.28 17.36 -22.20
N LEU A 344 33.04 16.87 -22.08
CA LEU A 344 32.78 15.45 -21.89
C LEU A 344 33.32 14.65 -23.07
N ARG A 345 33.03 15.06 -24.31
CA ARG A 345 33.54 14.42 -25.53
C ARG A 345 35.06 14.29 -25.52
N GLU A 346 35.79 15.33 -25.12
CA GLU A 346 37.26 15.28 -25.03
C GLU A 346 37.75 14.29 -23.96
N LEU A 347 37.16 14.30 -22.77
CA LEU A 347 37.48 13.35 -21.70
C LEU A 347 37.24 11.90 -22.15
N LEU A 348 36.15 11.66 -22.89
CA LEU A 348 35.79 10.34 -23.40
C LEU A 348 36.73 9.85 -24.50
N LEU A 349 37.11 10.71 -25.44
CA LEU A 349 38.08 10.39 -26.49
C LEU A 349 39.46 10.10 -25.91
N ARG A 350 39.88 10.91 -24.93
CA ARG A 350 41.15 10.71 -24.22
C ARG A 350 41.15 9.37 -23.49
N SER A 351 40.06 9.07 -22.78
CA SER A 351 39.89 7.80 -22.09
C SER A 351 39.92 6.59 -23.02
N PHE A 352 39.27 6.68 -24.19
CA PHE A 352 39.32 5.61 -25.20
C PHE A 352 40.76 5.34 -25.67
N ASN A 353 41.53 6.39 -25.94
CA ASN A 353 42.92 6.28 -26.36
C ASN A 353 43.83 5.75 -25.24
N GLU A 354 43.56 6.15 -23.99
CA GLU A 354 44.36 5.78 -22.82
C GLU A 354 43.86 4.49 -22.11
N ARG A 355 42.76 3.89 -22.59
CA ARG A 355 42.08 2.72 -22.01
C ARG A 355 41.72 2.86 -20.53
N ARG A 356 41.22 4.04 -20.14
CA ARG A 356 40.79 4.32 -18.75
C ARG A 356 39.42 3.70 -18.45
N THR A 357 39.19 3.41 -17.18
CA THR A 357 37.93 2.89 -16.63
C THR A 357 36.88 4.00 -16.45
N MET A 358 35.60 3.65 -16.35
CA MET A 358 34.51 4.59 -16.07
C MET A 358 34.73 5.41 -14.81
N THR A 359 35.19 4.76 -13.75
CA THR A 359 35.45 5.38 -12.46
C THR A 359 36.47 6.50 -12.59
N GLU A 360 37.58 6.25 -13.28
CA GLU A 360 38.63 7.26 -13.54
C GLU A 360 38.09 8.45 -14.35
N ILE A 361 37.17 8.20 -15.29
CA ILE A 361 36.55 9.25 -16.11
C ILE A 361 35.58 10.09 -15.30
N CYS A 362 34.73 9.45 -14.50
CA CYS A 362 33.78 10.14 -13.62
C CYS A 362 34.52 10.99 -12.59
N GLU A 363 35.60 10.46 -11.99
CA GLU A 363 36.46 11.21 -11.08
C GLU A 363 37.14 12.40 -11.75
N GLU A 364 37.66 12.23 -12.98
CA GLU A 364 38.28 13.32 -13.74
C GLU A 364 37.26 14.39 -14.17
N ALA A 365 36.06 13.97 -14.59
CA ALA A 365 34.97 14.86 -14.95
C ALA A 365 34.44 15.64 -13.73
N GLN A 366 34.31 14.99 -12.58
CA GLN A 366 33.95 15.65 -11.31
C GLN A 366 35.06 16.60 -10.85
N ALA A 367 36.33 16.21 -10.98
CA ALA A 367 37.47 17.06 -10.64
C ALA A 367 37.58 18.31 -11.54
N ALA A 368 37.05 18.27 -12.77
CA ALA A 368 36.94 19.42 -13.65
C ALA A 368 35.88 20.45 -13.16
N GLY A 369 35.05 20.11 -12.17
CA GLY A 369 34.08 21.01 -11.55
C GLY A 369 32.79 21.23 -12.34
N ASP A 370 32.61 20.53 -13.47
CA ASP A 370 31.52 20.77 -14.41
C ASP A 370 30.48 19.64 -14.48
N PHE A 371 30.75 18.47 -13.87
CA PHE A 371 29.98 17.23 -14.02
C PHE A 371 29.58 16.57 -12.68
N ASP A 372 29.14 17.34 -11.69
CA ASP A 372 28.74 16.81 -10.37
C ASP A 372 27.59 15.78 -10.43
N TRP A 373 26.80 15.81 -11.51
CA TRP A 373 25.72 14.86 -11.79
C TRP A 373 26.21 13.54 -12.42
N LEU A 374 27.44 13.49 -12.91
CA LEU A 374 28.04 12.29 -13.50
C LEU A 374 28.63 11.43 -12.38
N VAL A 375 27.81 10.57 -11.79
CA VAL A 375 28.20 9.74 -10.63
C VAL A 375 28.88 8.46 -11.10
N ALA A 376 30.10 8.19 -10.60
CA ALA A 376 30.75 6.90 -10.78
C ALA A 376 29.86 5.78 -10.21
N PRO A 377 29.74 4.62 -10.86
CA PRO A 377 29.03 3.49 -10.27
C PRO A 377 29.66 3.14 -8.91
N PRO A 378 28.86 2.71 -7.91
CA PRO A 378 29.39 2.33 -6.62
C PRO A 378 30.44 1.23 -6.81
N ALA A 379 31.62 1.43 -6.22
CA ALA A 379 32.67 0.41 -6.22
C ALA A 379 32.09 -0.91 -5.70
N LEU A 380 32.29 -1.99 -6.46
CA LEU A 380 31.86 -3.32 -6.04
C LEU A 380 32.55 -3.64 -4.70
N ALA A 381 31.77 -3.70 -3.62
CA ALA A 381 32.19 -4.39 -2.42
C ALA A 381 32.57 -5.81 -2.84
N GLY A 382 33.81 -6.19 -2.56
CA GLY A 382 34.45 -7.37 -3.13
C GLY A 382 33.61 -8.65 -3.00
N ASP A 383 33.76 -9.48 -4.03
CA ASP A 383 33.52 -10.92 -4.08
C ASP A 383 32.40 -11.46 -3.16
N GLU A 384 31.16 -11.53 -3.65
CA GLU A 384 30.33 -12.73 -3.49
C GLU A 384 29.40 -12.90 -4.72
N PRO A 385 29.09 -14.15 -5.12
CA PRO A 385 28.68 -14.52 -6.48
C PRO A 385 27.26 -14.13 -6.91
#